data_AF-A0A497R0T9-F1
#
_entry.id   AF-A0A497R0T9-F1
#
_cell.length_a   1.000
_cell.length_b   1.000
_cell.length_c   1.000
_cell.angle_alpha   90.00
_cell.angle_beta   90.00
_cell.angle_gamma   90.00
#
_symmetry.space_group_name_H-M   'P 1'
#
loop_
_entity.id
_entity.type
_entity.pdbx_description
1 polymer ?
#
loop_
_entity_poly.entity_id
_entity_poly.type
_entity_poly.pdbx_seq_one_letter_code
_entity_poly.pdbx_strand_id
1 'polypeptide(L)'
;MSANTWYHVVLTFKRSDTAYMYFNTTQVGNGTTQNYPLYGGTSKFYIGRRERDSTYPLNGAVDMFGMWSRILTSAEIAQLYNSGNGLDYPFGGTPTTVEAGWLIH
;
A
#
# COMPACT_ATOMS: atom_id res chain seq x y z
N MET A 1 10.18 -0.33 13.28
CA MET A 1 8.73 -0.13 13.49
C MET A 1 8.43 -0.30 14.98
N SER A 2 7.46 0.44 15.51
CA SER A 2 6.98 0.38 16.89
C SER A 2 5.53 -0.09 16.93
N ALA A 3 5.10 -0.68 18.04
CA ALA A 3 3.71 -1.08 18.24
C ALA A 3 2.77 0.14 18.26
N ASN A 4 1.50 -0.10 17.94
CA ASN A 4 0.43 0.90 17.99
C ASN A 4 0.71 2.19 17.19
N THR A 5 1.44 2.05 16.08
CA THR A 5 1.82 3.15 15.18
C THR A 5 1.38 2.79 13.77
N TRP A 6 0.69 3.72 13.08
CA TRP A 6 0.35 3.56 11.68
C TRP A 6 1.59 3.77 10.80
N TYR A 7 1.74 2.89 9.80
CA TYR A 7 2.79 2.98 8.79
C TYR A 7 2.16 2.90 7.41
N HIS A 8 2.56 3.80 6.53
CA HIS A 8 2.28 3.65 5.11
C HIS A 8 3.32 2.68 4.52
N VAL A 9 2.86 1.56 3.97
CA VAL A 9 3.74 0.51 3.43
C VAL A 9 3.53 0.42 1.93
N VAL A 10 4.60 0.58 1.15
CA VAL A 10 4.56 0.43 -0.31
C VAL A 10 5.52 -0.66 -0.75
N LEU A 11 5.02 -1.55 -1.61
CA LEU A 11 5.81 -2.53 -2.33
C LEU A 11 5.77 -2.19 -3.82
N THR A 12 6.94 -2.06 -4.44
CA THR A 12 7.05 -1.95 -5.90
C THR A 12 7.71 -3.20 -6.44
N PHE A 13 7.29 -3.60 -7.64
CA PHE A 13 7.83 -4.76 -8.33
C PHE A 13 8.02 -4.43 -9.80
N LYS A 14 9.26 -4.54 -10.27
CA LYS A 14 9.59 -4.54 -11.70
C LYS A 14 10.14 -5.90 -12.07
N ARG A 15 9.63 -6.52 -13.13
CA ARG A 15 10.10 -7.84 -13.61
C ARG A 15 11.53 -7.76 -14.15
N SER A 16 12.34 -8.77 -13.86
CA SER A 16 13.74 -8.89 -14.31
C SER A 16 14.59 -7.65 -13.99
N ASP A 17 14.34 -7.06 -12.82
CA ASP A 17 15.02 -5.86 -12.34
C ASP A 17 15.01 -5.91 -10.81
N THR A 18 14.19 -5.08 -10.16
CA THR A 18 14.25 -4.87 -8.72
C THR A 18 12.85 -4.68 -8.13
N ALA A 19 12.66 -5.17 -6.92
CA ALA A 19 11.53 -4.86 -6.06
C ALA A 19 12.02 -4.02 -4.89
N TYR A 20 11.20 -3.07 -4.45
CA TYR A 20 11.51 -2.19 -3.33
C TYR A 20 10.41 -2.22 -2.29
N MET A 21 10.80 -2.06 -1.03
CA MET A 21 9.90 -1.88 0.10
C MET A 21 10.15 -0.52 0.73
N TYR A 22 9.08 0.22 0.97
CA TYR A 22 9.10 1.53 1.62
C TYR A 22 8.24 1.50 2.87
N PHE A 23 8.73 2.12 3.94
CA PHE A 23 7.90 2.53 5.07
C PHE A 23 7.84 4.05 5.12
N ASN A 24 6.62 4.57 5.20
CA ASN A 24 6.29 5.97 4.98
C ASN A 24 6.79 6.42 3.59
N THR A 25 7.90 7.14 3.53
CA THR A 25 8.56 7.57 2.30
C THR A 25 9.98 7.02 2.16
N THR A 26 10.47 6.28 3.15
CA THR A 26 11.84 5.77 3.19
C THR A 26 11.90 4.36 2.63
N GLN A 27 12.80 4.14 1.66
CA GLN A 27 13.12 2.80 1.20
C GLN A 27 13.85 2.04 2.30
N VAL A 28 13.28 0.91 2.75
CA VAL A 28 13.82 0.09 3.84
C VAL A 28 14.40 -1.23 3.36
N GLY A 29 14.15 -1.61 2.10
CA GLY A 29 14.66 -2.83 1.51
C GLY A 29 14.53 -2.86 0.00
N ASN A 30 15.36 -3.69 -0.63
CA ASN A 30 15.27 -4.01 -2.05
C ASN A 30 15.70 -5.46 -2.28
N GLY A 31 15.34 -5.99 -3.45
CA GLY A 31 15.79 -7.31 -3.88
C GLY A 31 15.68 -7.45 -5.40
N THR A 32 16.60 -8.21 -6.00
CA THR A 32 16.55 -8.50 -7.42
C THR A 32 15.35 -9.39 -7.73
N THR A 33 14.61 -9.03 -8.77
CA THR A 33 13.50 -9.84 -9.26
C THR A 33 13.97 -10.69 -10.43
N GLN A 34 13.53 -11.93 -10.45
CA GLN A 34 13.80 -12.79 -11.59
C GLN A 34 12.71 -12.61 -12.65
N ASN A 35 12.95 -13.25 -13.79
CA ASN A 35 11.99 -13.36 -14.87
C ASN A 35 10.87 -14.35 -14.52
N TYR A 36 10.13 -14.08 -13.43
CA TYR A 36 8.89 -14.79 -13.15
C TYR A 36 7.77 -14.10 -13.94
N PRO A 37 7.19 -14.74 -14.96
CA PRO A 37 5.94 -14.28 -15.54
C PRO A 37 4.89 -14.15 -14.42
N LEU A 38 4.30 -12.96 -14.31
CA LEU A 38 3.10 -12.75 -13.48
C LEU A 38 1.95 -13.46 -14.19
N TYR A 39 1.68 -14.70 -13.80
CA TYR A 39 0.50 -15.42 -14.27
C TYR A 39 -0.73 -14.91 -13.51
N GLY A 40 -1.83 -14.70 -14.23
CA GLY A 40 -3.14 -14.62 -13.60
C GLY A 40 -3.43 -15.95 -12.92
N GLY A 41 -3.38 -15.98 -11.59
CA GLY A 41 -3.72 -17.15 -10.79
C GLY A 41 -5.18 -17.10 -10.36
N THR A 42 -5.77 -18.26 -10.06
CA THR A 42 -7.07 -18.38 -9.39
C THR A 42 -6.96 -18.35 -7.87
N SER A 43 -5.73 -18.29 -7.34
CA SER A 43 -5.46 -18.16 -5.92
C SER A 43 -6.12 -16.91 -5.35
N LYS A 44 -6.69 -17.06 -4.16
CA LYS A 44 -7.27 -15.94 -3.41
C LYS A 44 -6.16 -14.98 -3.02
N PHE A 45 -6.42 -13.69 -3.17
CA PHE A 45 -5.57 -12.63 -2.64
C PHE A 45 -5.90 -12.43 -1.16
N TYR A 46 -4.88 -12.47 -0.31
CA TYR A 46 -5.02 -12.28 1.13
C TYR A 46 -4.20 -11.09 1.59
N ILE A 47 -4.78 -10.29 2.48
CA ILE A 47 -4.07 -9.26 3.23
C ILE A 47 -3.94 -9.74 4.67
N GLY A 48 -2.76 -9.54 5.26
CA GLY A 48 -2.52 -9.84 6.68
C GLY A 48 -2.41 -11.33 7.04
N ARG A 49 -2.31 -12.23 6.04
CA ARG A 49 -2.01 -13.65 6.26
C ARG A 49 -1.45 -14.28 5.00
N ARG A 50 -0.82 -15.46 5.15
CA ARG A 50 -0.40 -16.29 4.03
C ARG A 50 -1.57 -17.14 3.52
N GLU A 51 -1.56 -17.50 2.24
CA GLU A 51 -2.60 -18.35 1.63
C GLU A 51 -2.66 -19.74 2.28
N ARG A 52 -1.50 -20.39 2.44
CA ARG A 52 -1.39 -21.80 2.83
C ARG A 52 -1.51 -22.06 4.33
N ASP A 53 -1.22 -21.06 5.16
CA ASP A 53 -1.16 -21.21 6.61
C ASP A 53 -1.31 -19.84 7.32
N SER A 54 -1.58 -19.88 8.62
CA SER A 54 -1.67 -18.68 9.49
C SER A 54 -0.42 -18.52 10.36
N THR A 55 0.76 -18.95 9.88
CA THR A 55 1.99 -18.97 10.70
C THR A 55 2.48 -17.56 11.03
N TYR A 56 2.10 -16.56 10.23
CA TYR A 56 2.48 -15.16 10.43
C TYR A 56 1.28 -14.24 10.14
N PRO A 57 0.25 -14.25 11.01
CA PRO A 57 -0.86 -13.34 10.84
C PRO A 57 -0.40 -11.92 11.17
N LEU A 58 -0.91 -10.95 10.44
CA LEU A 58 -0.77 -9.55 10.81
C LEU A 58 -1.51 -9.34 12.13
N ASN A 59 -0.76 -8.94 13.15
CA ASN A 59 -1.32 -8.44 14.40
C ASN A 59 -1.42 -6.92 14.32
N GLY A 60 -2.48 -6.43 13.67
CA GLY A 60 -2.70 -5.00 13.42
C GLY A 60 -3.91 -4.74 12.54
N ALA A 61 -4.15 -3.47 12.25
CA ALA A 61 -5.19 -3.02 11.33
C ALA A 61 -4.59 -2.64 9.97
N VAL A 62 -5.41 -2.72 8.93
CA VAL A 62 -5.09 -2.25 7.58
C VAL A 62 -6.18 -1.29 7.17
N ASP A 63 -5.77 -0.18 6.56
CA ASP A 63 -6.66 0.78 5.94
C ASP A 63 -6.05 1.27 4.62
N MET A 64 -6.86 1.84 3.75
CA MET A 64 -6.45 2.49 2.49
C MET A 64 -5.62 1.59 1.55
N PHE A 65 -6.11 0.38 1.30
CA PHE A 65 -5.44 -0.53 0.37
C PHE A 65 -5.59 -0.05 -1.09
N GLY A 66 -4.45 0.05 -1.79
CA GLY A 66 -4.38 0.38 -3.21
C GLY A 66 -3.43 -0.55 -3.98
N MET A 67 -3.70 -0.74 -5.27
CA MET A 67 -2.86 -1.54 -6.18
C MET A 67 -2.79 -0.87 -7.55
N TRP A 68 -1.60 -0.85 -8.15
CA TRP A 68 -1.33 -0.18 -9.42
C TRP A 68 -0.70 -1.15 -10.43
N SER A 69 -1.05 -0.98 -11.71
CA SER A 69 -0.44 -1.71 -12.84
C SER A 69 0.89 -1.11 -13.33
N ARG A 70 1.45 -0.16 -12.56
CA ARG A 70 2.72 0.51 -12.83
C ARG A 70 3.49 0.70 -11.53
N ILE A 71 4.78 0.95 -11.68
CA ILE A 71 5.64 1.31 -10.55
C ILE A 71 5.33 2.75 -10.15
N LEU A 72 5.11 2.96 -8.85
CA LEU A 72 5.00 4.29 -8.28
C LEU A 72 6.38 4.91 -8.13
N THR A 73 6.48 6.19 -8.44
CA THR A 73 7.68 6.99 -8.19
C THR A 73 7.78 7.37 -6.71
N SER A 74 8.96 7.79 -6.26
CA SER A 74 9.14 8.30 -4.89
C SER A 74 8.26 9.52 -4.59
N ALA A 75 8.02 10.37 -5.58
CA ALA A 75 7.13 11.53 -5.45
C ALA A 75 5.67 11.11 -5.23
N GLU A 76 5.20 10.11 -5.96
CA GLU A 76 3.83 9.58 -5.80
C GLU A 76 3.67 8.86 -4.46
N ILE A 77 4.69 8.12 -4.01
CA ILE A 77 4.69 7.51 -2.67
C ILE A 77 4.61 8.59 -1.58
N ALA A 78 5.35 9.70 -1.74
CA ALA A 78 5.28 10.81 -0.80
C ALA A 78 3.91 11.50 -0.80
N GLN A 79 3.27 11.63 -1.96
CA GLN A 79 1.92 12.16 -2.08
C GLN A 79 0.88 11.25 -1.41
N LEU A 80 0.99 9.93 -1.58
CA LEU A 80 0.10 8.97 -0.92
C LEU A 80 0.30 8.94 0.60
N TYR A 81 1.55 9.04 1.06
CA TYR A 81 1.85 9.12 2.49
C TYR A 81 1.21 10.36 3.14
N ASN A 82 1.19 11.49 2.41
CA ASN A 82 0.59 12.76 2.83
C ASN A 82 0.92 13.13 4.30
N SER A 83 2.21 13.05 4.64
CA SER A 83 2.72 13.33 5.99
C SER A 83 2.12 12.48 7.12
N GLY A 84 1.64 11.28 6.81
CA GLY A 84 1.02 10.36 7.76
C GLY A 84 -0.52 10.43 7.79
N ASN A 85 -1.11 11.40 7.09
CA ASN A 85 -2.56 11.50 6.91
C ASN A 85 -2.91 10.98 5.52
N GLY A 86 -2.80 9.67 5.31
CA GLY A 86 -3.11 9.03 4.03
C GLY A 86 -4.40 9.57 3.41
N LEU A 87 -4.47 9.60 2.09
CA LEU A 87 -5.64 10.17 1.41
C LEU A 87 -6.87 9.29 1.65
N ASP A 88 -7.83 9.80 2.42
CA ASP A 88 -9.13 9.17 2.63
C ASP A 88 -9.91 9.03 1.32
N TYR A 89 -10.73 7.98 1.24
CA TYR A 89 -11.71 7.88 0.17
C TYR A 89 -12.78 8.98 0.33
N PRO A 90 -13.21 9.65 -0.76
CA PRO A 90 -12.71 9.49 -2.13
C PRO A 90 -11.35 10.18 -2.34
N PHE A 91 -10.39 9.44 -2.91
CA PHE A 91 -9.04 9.91 -3.23
C PHE A 91 -9.12 11.13 -4.15
N GLY A 92 -9.10 12.34 -3.58
CA GLY A 92 -9.29 13.57 -4.34
C GLY A 92 -10.24 14.61 -3.74
N GLY A 93 -10.61 14.51 -2.47
CA GLY A 93 -11.17 15.66 -1.76
C GLY A 93 -10.10 16.73 -1.56
N THR A 94 -9.90 17.64 -2.53
CA THR A 94 -9.54 19.01 -2.14
C THR A 94 -10.56 19.40 -1.08
N PRO A 95 -10.19 19.90 0.12
CA PRO A 95 -11.19 20.45 1.03
C PRO A 95 -11.77 21.68 0.32
N THR A 96 -12.86 21.48 -0.43
CA THR A 96 -13.70 22.57 -0.89
C THR A 96 -14.30 23.13 0.38
N THR A 97 -13.74 24.26 0.80
CA THR A 97 -14.28 25.06 1.89
C THR A 97 -15.76 25.32 1.58
N VAL A 98 -16.62 24.98 2.55
CA VAL A 98 -18.08 25.25 2.71
C VAL A 98 -18.99 24.71 1.58
N GLU A 99 -20.02 23.90 1.84
CA GLU A 99 -21.16 24.09 2.76
C GLU A 99 -21.82 22.74 3.13
N ALA A 100 -22.62 22.75 4.19
CA ALA A 100 -23.28 21.62 4.84
C ALA A 100 -24.06 20.65 3.92
N GLY A 101 -24.04 19.35 4.24
CA GLY A 101 -25.05 18.42 3.70
C GLY A 101 -24.75 16.92 3.78
N TRP A 102 -24.97 16.35 4.96
CA TRP A 102 -25.44 14.96 5.22
C TRP A 102 -24.64 13.73 4.75
N LEU A 103 -24.25 12.93 5.77
CA LEU A 103 -23.97 11.48 5.76
C LEU A 103 -25.11 10.67 5.15
N ILE A 104 -24.80 9.56 4.46
CA ILE A 104 -25.43 8.25 4.72
C ILE A 104 -24.58 7.05 4.25
N HIS A 105 -24.71 5.98 5.04
CA HIS A 105 -24.06 4.65 5.13
C HIS A 105 -23.40 4.04 3.89
#